data_AF-A0A841Q8C5-F1
#
_entry.id   AF-A0A841Q8C5-F1
#
_cell.length_a   1.000
_cell.length_b   1.000
_cell.length_c   1.000
_cell.angle_alpha   90.00
_cell.angle_beta   90.00
_cell.angle_gamma   90.00
#
_symmetry.space_group_name_H-M   'P 1'
#
loop_
_entity.id
_entity.type
_entity.pdbx_description
1 polymer ?
#
loop_
_entity_poly.entity_id
_entity_poly.type
_entity_poly.pdbx_seq_one_letter_code
_entity_poly.pdbx_strand_id
1 'polypeptide(L)'
;MRESFIVYIKWPGKLEGYKKWPVTLFGNDDHTYHQLHTLEEVRNWLKKNNKIYFSVQVDSYQQILTSQILTVIGPIPITERETIPIQDVYTLKEAALRWGLSDGSTIRKAIERNKFENHEVKKSESTWLITTDGMMRLYGPKNEESLPSLIVNKMYYNEETGKFQTERKV
;
A
#
# COMPACT_ATOMS: atom_id res chain seq x y z
N MET A 1 10.05 -12.01 -7.11
CA MET A 1 9.41 -11.45 -5.89
C MET A 1 9.73 -9.98 -5.86
N ARG A 2 8.73 -9.12 -5.65
CA ARG A 2 8.88 -7.66 -5.69
C ARG A 2 8.61 -7.11 -4.31
N GLU A 3 9.52 -6.29 -3.78
CA GLU A 3 9.31 -5.58 -2.52
C GLU A 3 8.35 -4.42 -2.73
N SER A 4 7.26 -4.45 -1.99
CA SER A 4 6.24 -3.41 -2.00
C SER A 4 6.08 -2.80 -0.62
N PHE A 5 5.62 -1.56 -0.59
CA PHE A 5 5.41 -0.78 0.61
C PHE A 5 4.00 -0.21 0.60
N ILE A 6 3.50 0.04 1.80
CA ILE A 6 2.34 0.91 2.02
C ILE A 6 2.89 2.28 2.38
N VAL A 7 2.41 3.33 1.72
CA VAL A 7 2.82 4.70 2.00
C VAL A 7 1.60 5.51 2.38
N TYR A 8 1.55 5.97 3.62
CA TYR A 8 0.56 6.93 4.08
C TYR A 8 1.05 8.34 3.77
N ILE A 9 0.30 9.06 2.92
CA ILE A 9 0.62 10.43 2.53
C ILE A 9 -0.39 11.43 3.10
N LYS A 10 0.06 12.62 3.47
CA LYS A 10 -0.80 13.73 3.85
C LYS A 10 -1.65 14.18 2.67
N TRP A 11 -2.97 14.20 2.84
CA TRP A 11 -3.88 14.84 1.89
C TRP A 11 -4.30 16.22 2.42
N PRO A 12 -4.24 17.29 1.61
CA PRO A 12 -4.69 18.61 2.05
C PRO A 12 -6.15 18.57 2.53
N GLY A 13 -6.40 18.94 3.79
CA GLY A 13 -7.75 19.04 4.36
C GLY A 13 -8.35 17.76 4.96
N LYS A 14 -7.60 16.65 5.08
CA LYS A 14 -8.05 15.44 5.79
C LYS A 14 -7.23 15.15 7.04
N LEU A 15 -7.91 14.62 8.07
CA LEU A 15 -7.32 14.19 9.34
C LEU A 15 -6.49 12.90 9.21
N GLU A 16 -6.82 12.06 8.23
CA GLU A 16 -6.15 10.79 7.98
C GLU A 16 -5.32 10.86 6.69
N GLY A 17 -4.16 10.20 6.72
CA GLY A 17 -3.33 10.04 5.53
C GLY A 17 -4.03 9.22 4.46
N TYR A 18 -3.83 9.57 3.19
CA TYR A 18 -4.24 8.75 2.06
C TYR A 18 -3.27 7.57 1.91
N LYS A 19 -3.81 6.35 1.92
CA LYS A 19 -3.05 5.11 1.75
C LYS A 19 -2.73 4.89 0.27
N LYS A 20 -1.44 4.82 -0.08
CA LYS A 20 -0.95 4.30 -1.37
C LYS A 20 -0.43 2.88 -1.18
N TRP A 21 -1.02 1.95 -1.92
CA TRP A 21 -0.68 0.53 -1.87
C TRP A 21 -1.13 -0.18 -3.16
N PRO A 22 -0.42 -1.23 -3.60
CA PRO A 22 0.99 -1.51 -3.32
C PRO A 22 1.89 -0.57 -4.14
N VAL A 23 2.99 -0.13 -3.54
CA VAL A 23 3.98 0.69 -4.26
C VAL A 23 5.39 0.15 -4.09
N THR A 24 6.19 0.21 -5.14
CA THR A 24 7.65 0.05 -5.00
C THR A 24 8.28 1.42 -4.92
N LEU A 25 9.23 1.58 -4.01
CA LEU A 25 9.89 2.85 -3.74
C LEU A 25 11.25 2.89 -4.43
N PHE A 26 11.63 4.07 -4.89
CA PHE A 26 12.86 4.31 -5.64
C PHE A 26 13.55 5.58 -5.17
N GLY A 27 14.87 5.53 -5.08
CA GLY A 27 15.72 6.72 -5.09
C GLY A 27 16.02 7.15 -6.53
N ASN A 28 16.55 8.36 -6.69
CA ASN A 28 17.01 8.89 -7.96
C ASN A 28 18.30 9.70 -7.75
N ASP A 29 19.42 9.13 -8.19
CA ASP A 29 20.72 9.82 -8.26
C ASP A 29 20.98 10.16 -9.73
N ASP A 30 21.13 11.45 -10.06
CA ASP A 30 21.53 11.93 -11.39
C ASP A 30 20.86 11.20 -12.57
N HIS A 31 19.52 11.17 -12.57
CA HIS A 31 18.66 10.55 -13.60
C HIS A 31 18.56 9.02 -13.57
N THR A 32 19.22 8.33 -12.65
CA THR A 32 19.11 6.87 -12.50
C THR A 32 18.19 6.51 -11.34
N TYR A 33 17.11 5.80 -11.61
CA TYR A 33 16.23 5.25 -10.57
C TYR A 33 16.80 3.94 -10.05
N HIS A 34 16.90 3.81 -8.73
CA HIS A 34 17.25 2.56 -8.07
C HIS A 34 16.17 2.19 -7.07
N GLN A 35 15.77 0.91 -7.07
CA GLN A 35 14.76 0.41 -6.17
C GLN A 35 15.29 0.40 -4.73
N LEU A 36 14.43 0.75 -3.78
CA LEU A 36 14.69 0.69 -2.34
C LEU A 36 13.96 -0.54 -1.81
N HIS A 37 14.72 -1.51 -1.29
CA HIS A 37 14.20 -2.83 -0.91
C HIS A 37 13.88 -2.91 0.58
N THR A 38 14.47 -2.05 1.41
CA THR A 38 14.31 -2.09 2.88
C THR A 38 13.87 -0.76 3.47
N LEU A 39 13.25 -0.78 4.66
CA LEU A 39 12.92 0.46 5.38
C LEU A 39 14.16 1.28 5.77
N GLU A 40 15.31 0.62 5.97
CA GLU A 40 16.55 1.31 6.31
C GLU A 40 17.10 2.07 5.09
N GLU A 41 17.04 1.48 3.89
CA GLU A 41 17.32 2.21 2.64
C GLU A 41 16.38 3.39 2.44
N VAL A 42 15.07 3.18 2.63
CA VAL A 42 14.06 4.26 2.56
C VAL A 42 14.38 5.37 3.55
N ARG A 43 14.71 5.03 4.80
CA ARG A 43 15.08 6.00 5.83
C ARG A 43 16.33 6.79 5.43
N ASN A 44 17.38 6.11 4.99
CA ASN A 44 18.65 6.73 4.62
C ASN A 44 18.49 7.64 3.39
N TRP A 45 17.66 7.23 2.43
CA TRP A 45 17.28 8.06 1.30
C TRP A 45 16.55 9.33 1.74
N LEU A 46 15.49 9.19 2.54
CA LEU A 46 14.66 10.30 3.01
C LEU A 46 15.40 11.26 3.95
N LYS A 47 16.49 10.83 4.59
CA LYS A 47 17.38 11.70 5.38
C LYS A 47 18.12 12.71 4.50
N LYS A 48 18.68 12.22 3.40
CA LYS A 48 19.54 12.99 2.49
C LYS A 48 18.73 13.77 1.44
N ASN A 49 17.56 13.25 1.08
CA ASN A 49 16.75 13.76 -0.02
C ASN A 49 15.37 14.25 0.44
N ASN A 50 14.84 15.26 -0.25
CA ASN A 50 13.53 15.85 0.05
C ASN A 50 12.36 15.19 -0.72
N LYS A 51 12.63 14.14 -1.49
CA LYS A 51 11.66 13.44 -2.32
C LYS A 51 12.07 11.98 -2.49
N ILE A 52 11.08 11.14 -2.73
CA ILE A 52 11.20 9.73 -3.11
C ILE A 52 10.29 9.47 -4.30
N TYR A 53 10.60 8.44 -5.08
CA TYR A 53 9.80 8.05 -6.21
C TYR A 53 9.09 6.74 -5.92
N PHE A 54 7.94 6.53 -6.54
CA PHE A 54 7.21 5.28 -6.44
C PHE A 54 6.61 4.89 -7.78
N SER A 55 6.40 3.58 -7.94
CA SER A 55 5.68 3.02 -9.08
C SER A 55 4.62 2.02 -8.59
N VAL A 56 3.42 2.11 -9.16
CA VAL A 56 2.34 1.12 -9.01
C VAL A 56 2.41 0.11 -10.15
N GLN A 57 2.72 0.58 -11.36
CA GLN A 57 2.88 -0.20 -12.59
C GLN A 57 4.26 0.04 -13.20
N VAL A 58 4.77 -0.95 -13.94
CA VAL A 58 6.08 -0.89 -14.60
C VAL A 58 6.23 0.43 -15.38
N ASP A 59 7.39 1.07 -15.23
CA ASP A 59 7.79 2.33 -15.91
C ASP A 59 6.94 3.59 -15.66
N SER A 60 6.03 3.57 -14.69
CA SER A 60 5.31 4.77 -14.24
C SER A 60 5.84 5.30 -12.90
N TYR A 61 6.86 6.15 -12.96
CA TYR A 61 7.45 6.78 -11.77
C TYR A 61 6.71 8.07 -11.40
N GLN A 62 6.19 8.11 -10.18
CA GLN A 62 5.57 9.29 -9.59
C GLN A 62 6.41 9.74 -8.39
N GLN A 63 6.55 11.05 -8.21
CA GLN A 63 7.29 11.61 -7.07
C GLN A 63 6.37 11.87 -5.87
N ILE A 64 6.92 11.75 -4.66
CA ILE A 64 6.32 12.19 -3.41
C ILE A 64 7.37 12.97 -2.63
N LEU A 65 7.01 14.15 -2.13
CA LEU A 65 7.90 14.92 -1.27
C LEU A 65 7.97 14.28 0.12
N THR A 66 9.15 14.30 0.75
CA THR A 66 9.34 13.77 2.10
C THR A 66 8.37 14.41 3.10
N SER A 67 8.06 15.70 2.95
CA SER A 67 7.09 16.42 3.79
C SER A 67 5.64 15.92 3.67
N GLN A 68 5.32 15.18 2.62
CA GLN A 68 4.00 14.60 2.40
C GLN A 68 3.88 13.20 2.99
N ILE A 69 4.99 12.53 3.32
CA ILE A 69 4.96 11.14 3.79
C ILE A 69 4.77 11.12 5.31
N LEU A 70 3.74 10.45 5.79
CA LEU A 70 3.51 10.26 7.22
C LEU A 70 4.25 9.00 7.70
N THR A 71 3.93 7.87 7.07
CA THR A 71 4.45 6.55 7.46
C THR A 71 4.70 5.70 6.22
N VAL A 72 5.78 4.92 6.24
CA VAL A 72 6.05 3.85 5.28
C VAL A 72 6.01 2.51 6.02
N ILE A 73 5.30 1.52 5.49
CA ILE A 73 5.18 0.17 6.08
C ILE A 73 5.70 -0.85 5.07
N GLY A 74 6.49 -1.81 5.53
CA GLY A 74 7.07 -2.88 4.69
C GLY A 74 8.54 -3.20 5.04
N PRO A 75 9.31 -3.78 4.10
CA PRO A 75 8.86 -4.29 2.81
C PRO A 75 7.90 -5.46 2.96
N ILE A 76 6.92 -5.53 2.07
CA ILE A 76 5.98 -6.64 1.94
C ILE A 76 6.32 -7.36 0.64
N PRO A 77 6.76 -8.63 0.70
CA PRO A 77 7.05 -9.39 -0.51
C PRO A 77 5.75 -9.70 -1.25
N ILE A 78 5.65 -9.23 -2.49
CA ILE A 78 4.60 -9.65 -3.42
C ILE A 78 5.21 -10.67 -4.38
N THR A 79 4.67 -11.89 -4.35
CA THR A 79 5.09 -12.97 -5.24
C THR A 79 4.17 -12.98 -6.44
N GLU A 80 4.70 -12.68 -7.61
CA GLU A 80 4.02 -12.99 -8.87
C GLU A 80 4.10 -14.51 -9.07
N ARG A 81 2.95 -15.18 -9.09
CA ARG A 81 2.86 -16.63 -9.24
C ARG A 81 2.15 -16.95 -10.54
N GLU A 82 2.70 -17.89 -11.30
CA GLU A 82 2.05 -18.42 -12.51
C GLU A 82 0.82 -19.28 -12.15
N THR A 83 0.83 -19.92 -10.98
CA THR A 83 -0.26 -20.76 -10.49
C THR A 83 -0.65 -20.37 -9.07
N ILE A 84 -1.96 -20.41 -8.81
CA ILE A 84 -2.53 -20.03 -7.51
C ILE A 84 -2.91 -21.31 -6.78
N PRO A 85 -2.28 -21.61 -5.64
CA PRO A 85 -2.65 -22.77 -4.83
C PRO A 85 -4.08 -22.64 -4.32
N ILE A 86 -4.83 -23.74 -4.26
CA ILE A 86 -6.24 -23.71 -3.86
C ILE A 86 -6.44 -23.18 -2.42
N GLN A 87 -5.45 -23.38 -1.54
CA GLN A 87 -5.44 -22.83 -0.17
C GLN A 87 -5.41 -21.30 -0.10
N ASP A 88 -5.04 -20.65 -1.20
CA ASP A 88 -4.98 -19.20 -1.35
C ASP A 88 -6.21 -18.65 -2.07
N VAL A 89 -7.25 -19.48 -2.28
CA VAL A 89 -8.53 -19.09 -2.87
C VAL A 89 -9.63 -19.16 -1.82
N TYR A 90 -10.45 -18.11 -1.73
CA TYR A 90 -11.50 -17.96 -0.74
C TYR A 90 -12.83 -17.56 -1.38
N THR A 91 -13.92 -17.95 -0.76
CA THR A 91 -15.22 -17.34 -0.99
C THR A 91 -15.26 -15.91 -0.44
N LEU A 92 -16.27 -15.11 -0.83
CA LEU A 92 -16.44 -13.74 -0.31
C LEU A 92 -16.48 -13.67 1.22
N LYS A 93 -17.16 -14.64 1.85
CA LYS A 93 -17.32 -14.67 3.31
C LYS A 93 -16.00 -14.99 4.01
N GLU A 94 -15.27 -15.98 3.51
CA GLU A 94 -13.96 -16.35 4.05
C GLU A 94 -12.94 -15.21 3.87
N ALA A 95 -12.93 -14.58 2.69
CA ALA A 95 -12.08 -13.43 2.43
C ALA A 95 -12.41 -12.25 3.36
N ALA A 96 -13.70 -11.96 3.55
CA ALA A 96 -14.14 -10.89 4.45
C ALA A 96 -13.68 -11.13 5.89
N LEU A 97 -13.92 -12.34 6.41
CA LEU A 97 -13.48 -12.72 7.75
C LEU A 97 -11.97 -12.56 7.92
N ARG A 98 -11.17 -13.02 6.94
CA ARG A 98 -9.71 -12.96 6.97
C ARG A 98 -9.14 -11.55 6.90
N TRP A 99 -9.85 -10.61 6.28
CA TRP A 99 -9.45 -9.19 6.16
C TRP A 99 -10.15 -8.27 7.16
N GLY A 100 -10.90 -8.81 8.12
CA GLY A 100 -11.64 -8.00 9.08
C GLY A 100 -12.76 -7.14 8.44
N LEU A 101 -13.31 -7.58 7.31
CA LEU A 101 -14.44 -6.94 6.64
C LEU A 101 -15.76 -7.59 7.11
N SER A 102 -16.88 -6.86 6.97
CA SER A 102 -18.19 -7.27 7.51
C SER A 102 -18.68 -8.63 7.02
N ASP A 103 -19.02 -8.76 5.73
CA ASP A 103 -19.82 -9.87 5.21
C ASP A 103 -19.52 -10.21 3.74
N GLY A 104 -18.51 -9.55 3.16
CA GLY A 104 -18.13 -9.71 1.75
C GLY A 104 -18.86 -8.76 0.80
N SER A 105 -19.79 -7.91 1.27
CA SER A 105 -20.47 -6.92 0.43
C SER A 105 -19.51 -5.89 -0.17
N THR A 106 -18.51 -5.44 0.60
CA THR A 106 -17.42 -4.57 0.13
C THR A 106 -16.66 -5.21 -1.03
N ILE A 107 -16.35 -6.50 -0.89
CA ILE A 107 -15.62 -7.25 -1.89
C ILE A 107 -16.47 -7.42 -3.16
N ARG A 108 -17.75 -7.76 -3.01
CA ARG A 108 -18.71 -7.85 -4.12
C ARG A 108 -18.80 -6.53 -4.89
N LYS A 109 -18.91 -5.39 -4.21
CA LYS A 109 -18.92 -4.07 -4.86
C LYS A 109 -17.63 -3.80 -5.63
N ALA A 110 -16.48 -4.27 -5.15
CA ALA A 110 -15.21 -4.15 -5.87
C ALA A 110 -15.20 -5.01 -7.14
N ILE A 111 -15.78 -6.22 -7.11
CA ILE A 111 -15.98 -7.06 -8.31
C ILE A 111 -16.88 -6.34 -9.32
N GLU A 112 -18.05 -5.85 -8.89
CA GLU A 112 -19.00 -5.14 -9.76
C GLU A 112 -18.41 -3.88 -10.40
N ARG A 113 -17.40 -3.28 -9.77
CA ARG A 113 -16.66 -2.11 -10.26
C ARG A 113 -15.40 -2.48 -11.06
N ASN A 114 -15.23 -3.76 -11.42
CA ASN A 114 -14.08 -4.29 -12.17
C ASN A 114 -12.73 -3.90 -11.54
N LYS A 115 -12.63 -3.94 -10.21
CA LYS A 115 -11.38 -3.61 -9.49
C LYS A 115 -10.40 -4.77 -9.43
N PHE A 116 -10.91 -6.00 -9.45
CA PHE A 116 -10.10 -7.21 -9.53
C PHE A 116 -9.67 -7.48 -10.98
N GLU A 117 -8.49 -8.06 -11.14
CA GLU A 117 -8.01 -8.55 -12.43
C GLU A 117 -8.66 -9.91 -12.75
N ASN A 118 -8.71 -10.27 -14.03
CA ASN A 118 -9.43 -11.47 -14.50
C ASN A 118 -8.94 -12.78 -13.87
N HIS A 119 -7.67 -12.85 -13.48
CA HIS A 119 -7.08 -14.03 -12.84
C HIS A 119 -7.28 -14.07 -11.32
N GLU A 120 -7.72 -12.95 -10.72
CA GLU A 120 -7.85 -12.82 -9.27
C GLU A 120 -9.24 -13.21 -8.76
N VAL A 121 -10.24 -13.22 -9.64
CA VAL A 121 -11.64 -13.46 -9.29
C VAL A 121 -12.33 -14.31 -10.34
N LYS A 122 -13.16 -15.25 -9.89
CA LYS A 122 -13.98 -16.10 -10.76
C LYS A 122 -15.34 -16.37 -10.13
N LYS A 123 -16.39 -16.36 -10.95
CA LYS A 123 -17.71 -16.85 -10.55
C LYS A 123 -17.79 -18.36 -10.79
N SER A 124 -18.16 -19.11 -9.76
CA SER A 124 -18.43 -20.55 -9.78
C SER A 124 -19.88 -20.76 -9.36
N GLU A 125 -20.75 -20.91 -10.36
CA GLU A 125 -22.21 -20.94 -10.18
C GLU A 125 -22.71 -19.75 -9.33
N SER A 126 -23.17 -20.02 -8.10
CA SER A 126 -23.70 -19.03 -7.17
C SER A 126 -22.62 -18.33 -6.31
N THR A 127 -21.38 -18.84 -6.33
CA THR A 127 -20.30 -18.41 -5.43
C THR A 127 -19.21 -17.68 -6.19
N TRP A 128 -18.66 -16.62 -5.60
CA TRP A 128 -17.46 -15.97 -6.09
C TRP A 128 -16.24 -16.51 -5.36
N LEU A 129 -15.21 -16.86 -6.12
CA LEU A 129 -13.90 -17.27 -5.66
C LEU A 129 -12.92 -16.14 -5.91
N ILE A 130 -12.11 -15.83 -4.90
CA ILE A 130 -11.14 -14.74 -4.93
C ILE A 130 -9.82 -15.23 -4.39
N THR A 131 -8.75 -14.79 -5.05
CA THR A 131 -7.38 -15.13 -4.69
C THR A 131 -6.86 -14.24 -3.56
N THR A 132 -5.93 -14.78 -2.78
CA THR A 132 -5.20 -14.03 -1.74
C THR A 132 -4.46 -12.85 -2.35
N ASP A 133 -3.91 -13.00 -3.55
CA ASP A 133 -3.15 -11.97 -4.25
C ASP A 133 -4.04 -10.77 -4.63
N GLY A 134 -5.24 -11.02 -5.17
CA GLY A 134 -6.18 -9.94 -5.46
C GLY A 134 -6.68 -9.20 -4.21
N MET A 135 -6.89 -9.94 -3.12
CA MET A 135 -7.22 -9.34 -1.84
C MET A 135 -6.05 -8.51 -1.28
N MET A 136 -4.83 -9.03 -1.35
CA MET A 136 -3.63 -8.29 -0.97
C MET A 136 -3.49 -7.02 -1.79
N ARG A 137 -3.59 -7.08 -3.12
CA ARG A 137 -3.44 -5.91 -4.00
C ARG A 137 -4.47 -4.82 -3.73
N LEU A 138 -5.75 -5.18 -3.56
CA LEU A 138 -6.81 -4.19 -3.39
C LEU A 138 -6.94 -3.66 -1.96
N TYR A 139 -6.74 -4.49 -0.94
CA TYR A 139 -7.02 -4.12 0.45
C TYR A 139 -5.77 -3.97 1.31
N GLY A 140 -4.63 -4.53 0.89
CA GLY A 140 -3.43 -4.59 1.70
C GLY A 140 -3.27 -5.91 2.43
N PRO A 141 -2.18 -6.06 3.20
CA PRO A 141 -1.97 -7.21 4.07
C PRO A 141 -3.02 -7.26 5.19
N LYS A 142 -3.47 -8.47 5.55
CA LYS A 142 -4.49 -8.69 6.60
C LYS A 142 -4.11 -8.10 7.96
N ASN A 143 -2.83 -8.18 8.30
CA ASN A 143 -2.28 -7.79 9.61
C ASN A 143 -1.31 -6.61 9.44
N GLU A 144 -1.75 -5.54 8.77
CA GLU A 144 -0.91 -4.37 8.47
C GLU A 144 -0.23 -3.77 9.71
N GLU A 145 -0.95 -3.73 10.84
CA GLU A 145 -0.46 -3.18 12.11
C GLU A 145 0.74 -3.93 12.69
N SER A 146 0.90 -5.20 12.34
CA SER A 146 2.02 -6.04 12.81
C SER A 146 3.30 -5.86 12.00
N LEU A 147 3.22 -5.15 10.87
CA LEU A 147 4.35 -4.99 9.97
C LEU A 147 5.33 -3.90 10.43
N PRO A 148 6.62 -4.04 10.11
CA PRO A 148 7.59 -2.98 10.35
C PRO A 148 7.16 -1.68 9.70
N SER A 149 7.29 -0.58 10.44
CA SER A 149 6.94 0.75 9.97
C SER A 149 8.02 1.78 10.26
N LEU A 150 8.10 2.77 9.37
CA LEU A 150 8.95 3.94 9.44
C LEU A 150 8.06 5.18 9.52
N ILE A 151 8.01 5.81 10.69
CA ILE A 151 7.36 7.11 10.86
C ILE A 151 8.28 8.18 10.28
N VAL A 152 7.86 8.82 9.20
CA VAL A 152 8.62 9.86 8.48
C VAL A 152 8.29 11.23 9.04
N ASN A 153 7.00 11.54 9.20
CA ASN A 153 6.54 12.77 9.82
C ASN A 153 5.41 12.47 10.81
N LYS A 154 5.44 13.13 11.98
CA LYS A 154 4.29 13.15 12.89
C LYS A 154 3.40 14.34 12.58
N MET A 155 2.10 14.13 12.42
CA MET A 155 1.14 15.19 12.24
C MET A 155 0.61 15.65 13.60
N TYR A 156 0.47 16.97 13.79
CA TYR A 156 -0.13 17.56 14.97
C TYR A 156 -0.99 18.77 14.58
N TYR A 157 -1.97 19.08 15.42
CA TYR A 157 -2.79 20.27 15.28
C TYR A 157 -2.12 21.41 16.04
N ASN A 158 -1.81 22.50 15.35
CA ASN A 158 -1.29 23.71 15.97
C ASN A 158 -2.49 24.62 16.33
N GLU A 159 -2.76 24.75 17.63
CA GLU A 159 -3.91 25.50 18.15
C GLU A 159 -3.86 27.00 17.81
N GLU A 160 -2.66 27.58 17.79
CA GLU A 160 -2.46 29.02 17.51
C GLU A 160 -2.75 29.37 16.05
N THR A 161 -2.31 28.53 15.13
CA THR A 161 -2.48 28.75 13.68
C THR A 161 -3.77 28.12 13.14
N GLY A 162 -4.45 27.29 13.93
CA GLY A 162 -5.60 26.49 13.53
C GLY A 162 -5.32 25.49 12.41
N LYS A 163 -4.04 25.15 12.17
CA LYS A 163 -3.59 24.38 11.00
C LYS A 163 -2.86 23.11 11.41
N PHE A 164 -2.98 22.07 10.57
CA PHE A 164 -2.21 20.83 10.70
C PHE A 164 -0.77 21.00 10.23
N GLN A 165 0.16 20.79 11.15
CA GLN A 165 1.60 20.84 10.93
C GLN A 165 2.22 19.44 11.03
N THR A 166 3.44 19.31 10.54
CA THR A 166 4.18 18.04 10.53
C THR A 166 5.56 18.25 11.12
N GLU A 167 5.98 17.34 12.00
CA GLU A 167 7.32 17.29 12.56
C GLU A 167 8.08 16.13 11.92
N ARG A 168 9.23 16.43 11.29
CA ARG A 168 10.09 15.42 10.66
C ARG A 168 10.73 14.53 11.72
N LYS A 169 10.66 13.22 11.51
CA LYS A 169 11.24 12.21 12.41
C LYS A 169 12.40 11.41 11.82
N VAL A 170 12.62 11.53 10.50
CA VAL A 170 13.75 10.92 9.80
C VAL A 170 14.84 11.91 9.48
#